data_AF-A0A2E8X2Q9-F1
#
_entry.id   AF-A0A2E8X2Q9-F1
#
_cell.length_a   1.000
_cell.length_b   1.000
_cell.length_c   1.000
_cell.angle_alpha   90.00
_cell.angle_beta   90.00
_cell.angle_gamma   90.00
#
_symmetry.space_group_name_H-M   'P 1'
#
loop_
_entity.id
_entity.type
_entity.pdbx_description
1 polymer ?
#
loop_
_entity_poly.entity_id
_entity_poly.type
_entity_poly.pdbx_seq_one_letter_code
_entity_poly.pdbx_strand_id
1 'polypeptide(L)'
;SFDVNVVPETMRRTNLGEVSQGDLVNLERSTSVNGRLGGHIVQGHVDGLGLIRSIVPDGDAFNISFDADKGILKYIVEKGFICIDGISLTVTYCNDTSFGITLIPYTYSNTTLGDKDIGDTVNLECDIIGKYVEKLVNYL
;
A
#
# COMPACT_ATOMS: atom_id res chain seq x y z
N SER A 1 13.94 15.72 -13.94
CA SER A 1 12.64 16.05 -13.34
C SER A 1 11.55 15.70 -14.33
N PHE A 2 10.32 15.54 -13.84
CA PHE A 2 9.10 15.40 -14.63
C PHE A 2 7.99 16.11 -13.86
N ASP A 3 6.94 16.52 -14.55
CA ASP A 3 5.79 17.20 -13.95
C ASP A 3 4.54 16.32 -14.06
N VAL A 4 3.68 16.38 -13.06
CA VAL A 4 2.39 15.68 -13.03
C VAL A 4 1.29 16.60 -12.56
N ASN A 5 0.08 16.37 -13.06
CA ASN A 5 -1.12 17.03 -12.55
C ASN A 5 -1.88 16.04 -11.68
N VAL A 6 -2.22 16.47 -10.47
CA VAL A 6 -3.01 15.68 -9.53
C VAL A 6 -4.45 16.16 -9.57
N VAL A 7 -5.36 15.26 -9.93
CA VAL A 7 -6.80 15.59 -10.00
C VAL A 7 -7.42 15.59 -8.59
N PRO A 8 -8.56 16.27 -8.37
CA PRO A 8 -9.18 16.36 -7.05
C PRO A 8 -9.51 15.00 -6.41
N GLU A 9 -9.82 13.98 -7.21
CA GLU A 9 -10.08 12.63 -6.69
C GLU A 9 -8.83 12.02 -6.05
N THR A 10 -7.68 12.13 -6.74
CA THR A 10 -6.40 11.68 -6.19
C THR A 10 -6.09 12.42 -4.89
N MET A 11 -6.25 13.75 -4.86
CA MET A 11 -6.03 14.55 -3.64
C MET A 11 -6.91 14.13 -2.44
N ARG A 12 -8.11 13.59 -2.69
CA ARG A 12 -9.03 13.14 -1.64
C ARG A 12 -8.74 11.72 -1.15
N ARG A 13 -8.16 10.88 -2.00
CA ARG A 13 -7.92 9.45 -1.70
C ARG A 13 -6.49 9.15 -1.28
N THR A 14 -5.55 10.04 -1.56
CA THR A 14 -4.13 9.81 -1.31
C THR A 14 -3.56 10.80 -0.32
N ASN A 15 -2.38 10.48 0.23
CA ASN A 15 -1.62 11.36 1.10
C ASN A 15 -0.83 12.43 0.31
N LEU A 16 -1.03 12.55 -1.01
CA LEU A 16 -0.32 13.55 -1.82
C LEU A 16 -0.64 14.99 -1.43
N GLY A 17 -1.75 15.23 -0.71
CA GLY A 17 -2.04 16.54 -0.13
C GLY A 17 -1.14 16.94 1.04
N GLU A 18 -0.40 16.00 1.62
CA GLU A 18 0.52 16.22 2.73
C GLU A 18 1.95 16.47 2.24
N VAL A 19 2.25 16.13 0.98
CA VAL A 19 3.59 16.21 0.39
C VAL A 19 4.01 17.65 0.16
N SER A 20 5.22 17.97 0.61
CA SER A 20 5.86 19.28 0.51
C SER A 20 7.18 19.23 -0.27
N GLN A 21 7.72 20.39 -0.60
CA GLN A 21 9.00 20.48 -1.29
C GLN A 21 10.12 19.86 -0.44
N GLY A 22 10.82 18.88 -1.02
CA GLY A 22 11.93 18.17 -0.36
C GLY A 22 11.56 16.77 0.11
N ASP A 23 10.26 16.45 0.17
CA ASP A 23 9.80 15.12 0.56
C ASP A 23 10.19 14.06 -0.48
N LEU A 24 10.47 12.86 0.02
CA LEU A 24 10.74 11.70 -0.81
C LEU A 24 9.43 11.01 -1.21
N VAL A 25 9.40 10.45 -2.41
CA VAL A 25 8.27 9.66 -2.93
C VAL A 25 8.79 8.38 -3.59
N ASN A 26 8.04 7.29 -3.46
CA ASN A 26 8.31 6.08 -4.22
C ASN A 26 7.92 6.28 -5.69
N LEU A 27 8.77 5.81 -6.60
CA LEU A 27 8.52 5.88 -8.04
C LEU A 27 8.71 4.51 -8.67
N GLU A 28 7.71 4.06 -9.42
CA GLU A 28 7.79 2.88 -10.26
C GLU A 28 7.33 3.24 -11.68
N ARG A 29 8.07 2.77 -12.69
CA ARG A 29 7.67 2.95 -14.09
C ARG A 29 6.62 1.91 -14.45
N SER A 30 5.67 2.29 -15.30
CA SER A 30 4.73 1.32 -15.88
C SER A 30 5.50 0.18 -16.55
N THR A 31 5.10 -1.04 -16.24
CA THR A 31 5.72 -2.25 -16.77
C THR A 31 5.29 -2.47 -18.23
N SER A 32 6.25 -2.77 -19.11
CA SER A 32 5.95 -3.18 -20.49
C SER A 32 5.09 -4.44 -20.51
N VAL A 33 4.27 -4.64 -21.54
CA VAL A 33 3.36 -5.80 -21.66
C VAL A 33 4.08 -7.15 -21.48
N ASN A 34 5.33 -7.26 -21.95
CA ASN A 34 6.16 -8.46 -21.82
C ASN A 34 7.24 -8.33 -20.72
N GLY A 35 7.05 -7.39 -19.80
CA GLY A 35 7.95 -7.14 -18.69
C GLY A 35 7.80 -8.18 -17.58
N ARG A 36 8.76 -8.20 -16.65
CA ARG A 36 8.72 -9.09 -15.49
C ARG A 36 7.90 -8.45 -14.38
N LEU A 37 6.86 -9.14 -13.92
CA LEU A 37 6.10 -8.78 -12.71
C LEU A 37 6.71 -9.50 -11.50
N GLY A 38 7.40 -8.75 -10.63
CA GLY A 38 8.06 -9.30 -9.44
C GLY A 38 7.21 -9.33 -8.17
N GLY A 39 6.13 -8.55 -8.15
CA GLY A 39 5.14 -8.53 -7.07
C GLY A 39 3.78 -9.02 -7.56
N HIS A 40 2.75 -8.22 -7.37
CA HIS A 40 1.41 -8.46 -7.90
C HIS A 40 1.00 -7.36 -8.91
N ILE A 41 -0.22 -7.45 -9.43
CA ILE A 41 -0.76 -6.43 -10.33
C ILE A 41 -1.12 -5.20 -9.51
N VAL A 42 -0.33 -4.14 -9.67
CA VAL A 42 -0.60 -2.81 -9.12
C VAL A 42 -1.03 -1.90 -10.28
N GLN A 43 -2.21 -1.31 -10.17
CA GLN A 43 -2.82 -0.43 -11.15
C GLN A 43 -2.42 1.04 -10.93
N GLY A 44 -2.02 1.42 -9.73
CA GLY A 44 -1.82 2.81 -9.33
C GLY A 44 -3.13 3.51 -8.96
N HIS A 45 -4.14 2.74 -8.53
CA HIS A 45 -5.46 3.23 -8.16
C HIS A 45 -5.68 3.05 -6.66
N VAL A 46 -5.23 4.05 -5.89
CA VAL A 46 -5.34 4.06 -4.44
C VAL A 46 -6.80 4.01 -4.01
N ASP A 47 -7.12 3.07 -3.14
CA ASP A 47 -8.46 2.87 -2.57
C ASP A 47 -8.73 3.86 -1.43
N GLY A 48 -7.69 4.13 -0.62
CA GLY A 48 -7.73 5.10 0.46
C GLY A 48 -6.44 5.08 1.28
N LEU A 49 -6.53 5.59 2.51
CA LEU A 49 -5.39 5.71 3.41
C LEU A 49 -5.37 4.60 4.47
N GLY A 50 -4.16 4.20 4.83
CA GLY A 50 -3.86 3.45 6.05
C GLY A 50 -3.12 4.33 7.04
N LEU A 51 -3.18 3.98 8.32
CA LEU A 51 -2.49 4.69 9.41
C LEU A 51 -1.53 3.75 10.13
N ILE A 52 -0.25 4.09 10.18
CA ILE A 52 0.76 3.27 10.88
C ILE A 52 0.48 3.29 12.38
N ARG A 53 0.28 2.10 12.97
CA ARG A 53 -0.04 1.94 14.41
C ARG A 53 1.10 1.40 15.23
N SER A 54 1.92 0.52 14.67
CA SER A 54 3.10 0.01 15.36
C SER A 54 4.18 -0.31 14.36
N ILE A 55 5.42 -0.07 14.77
CA ILE A 55 6.63 -0.54 14.10
C ILE A 55 7.44 -1.28 15.17
N VAL A 56 7.58 -2.60 15.04
CA VAL A 56 8.25 -3.44 16.03
C VAL A 56 9.40 -4.18 15.36
N PRO A 57 10.66 -4.01 15.81
CA PRO A 57 11.78 -4.80 15.32
C PRO A 57 11.56 -6.31 15.54
N ASP A 58 11.87 -7.11 14.52
CA ASP A 58 11.79 -8.57 14.54
C ASP A 58 12.99 -9.15 13.80
N GLY A 59 14.06 -9.41 14.57
CA GLY A 59 15.37 -9.73 14.00
C GLY A 59 15.88 -8.56 13.14
N ASP A 60 16.17 -8.83 11.87
CA ASP A 60 16.61 -7.82 10.90
C ASP A 60 15.43 -7.13 10.19
N ALA A 61 14.19 -7.53 10.45
CA ALA A 61 13.00 -6.99 9.83
C ALA A 61 12.18 -6.11 10.80
N PHE A 62 11.12 -5.50 10.29
CA PHE A 62 10.16 -4.75 11.09
C PHE A 62 8.75 -5.30 10.87
N ASN A 63 8.05 -5.65 11.94
CA ASN A 63 6.62 -5.94 11.90
C ASN A 63 5.86 -4.62 12.03
N ILE A 64 5.13 -4.27 10.98
CA ILE A 64 4.39 -3.01 10.89
C ILE A 64 2.90 -3.32 10.87
N SER A 65 2.12 -2.61 11.70
CA SER A 65 0.67 -2.68 11.69
C SER A 65 0.04 -1.38 11.21
N PHE A 66 -1.10 -1.51 10.55
CA PHE A 66 -1.85 -0.41 9.98
C PHE A 66 -3.33 -0.53 10.34
N ASP A 67 -3.94 0.58 10.71
CA ASP A 67 -5.40 0.70 10.70
C ASP A 67 -5.86 1.13 9.30
N ALA A 68 -7.03 0.67 8.89
CA ALA A 68 -7.66 1.08 7.64
C ALA A 68 -9.19 1.00 7.74
N ASP A 69 -9.88 1.68 6.83
CA ASP A 69 -11.34 1.60 6.76
C ASP A 69 -11.83 0.19 6.44
N LYS A 70 -12.97 -0.21 7.01
CA LYS A 70 -13.60 -1.53 6.76
C LYS A 70 -13.83 -1.83 5.28
N GLY A 71 -14.10 -0.80 4.49
CA GLY A 71 -14.29 -0.93 3.04
C GLY A 71 -13.01 -1.36 2.29
N ILE A 72 -11.84 -1.08 2.85
CA ILE A 72 -10.53 -1.51 2.37
C ILE A 72 -10.19 -2.88 2.97
N LEU A 73 -10.33 -3.02 4.29
CA LEU A 73 -9.95 -4.25 5.02
C LEU A 73 -10.66 -5.51 4.49
N LYS A 74 -11.90 -5.41 4.02
CA LYS A 74 -12.62 -6.56 3.43
C LYS A 74 -11.94 -7.17 2.20
N TYR A 75 -11.02 -6.47 1.55
CA TYR A 75 -10.25 -6.97 0.41
C TYR A 75 -8.83 -7.42 0.80
N ILE A 76 -8.44 -7.26 2.07
CA ILE A 76 -7.15 -7.67 2.60
C ILE A 76 -7.31 -9.05 3.22
N VAL A 77 -6.47 -9.99 2.80
CA VAL A 77 -6.48 -11.38 3.30
C VAL A 77 -5.10 -11.77 3.76
N GLU A 78 -5.02 -12.59 4.82
CA GLU A 78 -3.75 -13.13 5.30
C GLU A 78 -3.02 -13.89 4.18
N LYS A 79 -1.70 -13.67 4.04
CA LYS A 79 -0.85 -14.17 2.95
C LYS A 79 -1.22 -13.64 1.56
N GLY A 80 -2.20 -12.75 1.43
CA GLY A 80 -2.49 -12.01 0.22
C GLY A 80 -1.49 -10.88 -0.03
N PHE A 81 -1.64 -10.24 -1.18
CA PHE A 81 -0.90 -9.04 -1.53
C PHE A 81 -1.64 -7.77 -1.11
N ILE A 82 -0.86 -6.74 -0.80
CA ILE A 82 -1.32 -5.36 -0.62
C ILE A 82 -0.26 -4.42 -1.22
N CYS A 83 -0.69 -3.33 -1.84
CA CYS A 83 0.19 -2.25 -2.26
C CYS A 83 0.14 -1.12 -1.23
N ILE A 84 1.29 -0.77 -0.65
CA ILE A 84 1.45 0.32 0.33
C ILE A 84 2.42 1.35 -0.24
N ASP A 85 1.96 2.57 -0.52
CA ASP A 85 2.75 3.63 -1.16
C ASP A 85 3.51 3.16 -2.42
N GLY A 86 2.86 2.33 -3.24
CA GLY A 86 3.44 1.76 -4.46
C GLY A 86 4.30 0.50 -4.24
N ILE A 87 4.45 0.04 -2.99
CA ILE A 87 5.27 -1.12 -2.65
C ILE A 87 4.37 -2.36 -2.54
N SER A 88 4.64 -3.37 -3.37
CA SER A 88 3.99 -4.67 -3.25
C SER A 88 4.51 -5.43 -2.03
N LEU A 89 3.63 -5.71 -1.07
CA LEU A 89 3.94 -6.38 0.19
C LEU A 89 3.01 -7.57 0.45
N THR A 90 3.43 -8.48 1.32
CA THR A 90 2.63 -9.62 1.77
C THR A 90 2.02 -9.35 3.13
N VAL A 91 0.71 -9.57 3.24
CA VAL A 91 -0.04 -9.43 4.49
C VAL A 91 0.32 -10.57 5.44
N THR A 92 0.71 -10.25 6.68
CA THR A 92 1.04 -11.23 7.71
C THR A 92 -0.14 -11.59 8.59
N TYR A 93 -1.07 -10.66 8.80
CA TYR A 93 -2.36 -10.87 9.44
C TYR A 93 -3.34 -9.77 9.01
N CYS A 94 -4.64 -10.02 9.18
CA CYS A 94 -5.69 -9.01 9.04
C CYS A 94 -6.87 -9.31 9.98
N ASN A 95 -7.55 -8.27 10.45
CA ASN A 95 -8.76 -8.32 11.25
C ASN A 95 -9.69 -7.16 10.87
N ASP A 96 -10.79 -6.98 11.60
CA ASP A 96 -11.84 -5.99 11.32
C ASP A 96 -11.39 -4.52 11.41
N THR A 97 -10.22 -4.25 11.98
CA THR A 97 -9.71 -2.89 12.24
C THR A 97 -8.29 -2.65 11.73
N SER A 98 -7.49 -3.70 11.58
CA SER A 98 -6.09 -3.58 11.23
C SER A 98 -5.55 -4.77 10.44
N PHE A 99 -4.41 -4.53 9.79
CA PHE A 99 -3.61 -5.56 9.14
C PHE A 99 -2.13 -5.31 9.40
N GLY A 100 -1.29 -6.30 9.10
CA GLY A 100 0.15 -6.18 9.27
C GLY A 100 0.95 -6.72 8.09
N ILE A 101 2.22 -6.31 8.05
CA ILE A 101 3.25 -6.79 7.12
C ILE A 101 4.56 -7.00 7.88
N THR A 102 5.49 -7.74 7.27
CA THR A 102 6.90 -7.76 7.67
C THR A 102 7.73 -7.03 6.61
N LEU A 103 8.41 -5.96 7.02
CA LEU A 103 9.26 -5.15 6.16
C LEU A 103 10.72 -5.61 6.28
N ILE A 104 11.25 -6.16 5.19
CA ILE A 104 12.63 -6.66 5.14
C ILE A 104 13.65 -5.51 5.00
N PRO A 105 14.92 -5.70 5.40
CA PRO A 105 15.96 -4.66 5.33
C PRO A 105 16.08 -3.98 3.97
N TYR A 106 16.02 -4.77 2.88
CA TYR A 106 16.16 -4.24 1.54
C TYR A 106 15.05 -3.24 1.22
N THR A 107 13.79 -3.58 1.50
CA THR A 107 12.65 -2.69 1.27
C THR A 107 12.70 -1.49 2.19
N TYR A 108 13.08 -1.68 3.47
CA TYR A 108 13.27 -0.60 4.43
C TYR A 108 14.26 0.46 3.91
N SER A 109 15.44 0.05 3.43
CA SER A 109 16.47 0.98 2.96
C SER A 109 16.23 1.57 1.57
N ASN A 110 15.30 1.04 0.79
CA ASN A 110 15.11 1.42 -0.63
C ASN A 110 13.72 2.03 -0.91
N THR A 111 12.90 2.27 0.12
CA THR A 111 11.57 2.85 -0.04
C THR A 111 11.29 3.85 1.08
N THR A 112 10.37 4.78 0.83
CA THR A 112 9.98 5.79 1.84
C THR A 112 9.30 5.21 3.07
N LEU A 113 8.87 3.94 3.03
CA LEU A 113 8.25 3.29 4.18
C LEU A 113 9.23 3.11 5.34
N GLY A 114 10.55 3.08 5.08
CA GLY A 114 11.58 3.03 6.12
C GLY A 114 11.76 4.35 6.89
N ASP A 115 11.35 5.47 6.29
CA ASP A 115 11.44 6.81 6.86
C ASP A 115 10.14 7.25 7.57
N LYS A 116 9.10 6.42 7.56
CA LYS A 116 7.79 6.73 8.19
C LYS A 116 7.75 6.32 9.66
N ASP A 117 7.02 7.10 10.43
CA ASP A 117 6.82 6.89 11.86
C ASP A 117 5.38 6.45 12.20
N ILE A 118 5.19 6.01 13.45
CA ILE A 118 3.85 5.74 14.00
C ILE A 118 3.03 7.03 13.94
N GLY A 119 1.83 6.94 13.35
CA GLY A 119 0.95 8.08 13.12
C GLY A 119 0.96 8.62 11.69
N ASP A 120 1.91 8.19 10.86
CA ASP A 120 1.93 8.59 9.45
C ASP A 120 0.89 7.83 8.62
N THR A 121 0.39 8.51 7.59
CA THR A 121 -0.52 7.92 6.60
C THR A 121 0.24 7.24 5.47
N VAL A 122 -0.35 6.19 4.90
CA VAL A 122 0.14 5.49 3.71
C VAL A 122 -0.98 5.32 2.70
N ASN A 123 -0.67 5.36 1.40
CA ASN A 123 -1.62 5.01 0.35
C ASN A 123 -1.81 3.50 0.29
N LEU A 124 -3.05 3.04 0.30
CA LEU A 124 -3.41 1.63 0.19
C LEU A 124 -4.10 1.36 -1.15
N GLU A 125 -3.59 0.39 -1.89
CA GLU A 125 -4.26 -0.21 -3.04
C GLU A 125 -4.40 -1.71 -2.80
N CYS A 126 -5.65 -2.19 -2.73
CA CYS A 126 -5.97 -3.60 -2.57
C CYS A 126 -5.76 -4.37 -3.87
N ASP A 127 -5.42 -5.66 -3.75
CA ASP A 127 -5.37 -6.56 -4.90
C ASP A 127 -6.72 -6.56 -5.64
N ILE A 128 -6.67 -6.18 -6.92
CA ILE A 128 -7.83 -6.05 -7.78
C ILE A 128 -8.62 -7.36 -7.90
N ILE A 129 -7.97 -8.51 -7.72
CA ILE A 129 -8.61 -9.83 -7.75
C ILE A 129 -9.73 -9.89 -6.70
N GLY A 130 -9.52 -9.36 -5.49
CA GLY A 130 -10.52 -9.36 -4.42
C GLY A 130 -11.81 -8.64 -4.82
N LYS A 131 -11.70 -7.50 -5.51
CA LYS A 131 -12.86 -6.72 -6.00
C LYS A 131 -13.63 -7.45 -7.10
N TYR A 132 -12.92 -8.13 -8.01
CA TYR A 132 -13.57 -8.94 -9.05
C TYR A 132 -14.28 -10.16 -8.46
N VAL A 133 -13.69 -10.83 -7.48
CA VAL A 133 -14.31 -11.96 -6.77
C VAL A 133 -15.57 -11.50 -6.04
N GLU A 134 -15.52 -10.40 -5.29
CA GLU A 134 -16.72 -9.85 -4.62
C GLU A 134 -17.83 -9.53 -5.64
N LYS A 135 -17.49 -8.88 -6.76
CA LYS A 135 -18.47 -8.55 -7.80
C LYS A 135 -19.09 -9.80 -8.42
N LEU A 136 -18.31 -10.86 -8.63
CA LEU A 136 -18.79 -12.13 -9.17
C LEU A 136 -19.72 -12.84 -8.18
N VAL A 137 -19.34 -12.92 -6.91
CA VAL A 137 -20.15 -13.57 -5.87
C VAL A 137 -21.47 -12.85 -5.65
N ASN A 138 -21.49 -11.52 -5.68
CA ASN A 138 -22.73 -10.73 -5.54
C ASN A 138 -23.63 -10.76 -6.79
N TYR A 139 -23.12 -11.25 -7.93
CA TYR A 139 -23.92 -11.45 -9.13
C TYR A 139 -24.61 -12.82 -9.14
N LEU A 140 -24.03 -13.81 -8.46
CA LEU A 140 -24.56 -15.17 -8.31
C LEU A 140 -25.60 -15.24 -7.18
#